data_AF-A0A7W0N7U9-F1
#
_entry.id   AF-A0A7W0N7U9-F1
#
_cell.length_a   1.000
_cell.length_b   1.000
_cell.length_c   1.000
_cell.angle_alpha   90.00
_cell.angle_beta   90.00
_cell.angle_gamma   90.00
#
_symmetry.space_group_name_H-M   'P 1'
#
loop_
_entity.id
_entity.type
_entity.pdbx_description
1 polymer ?
#
loop_
_entity_poly.entity_id
_entity_poly.type
_entity_poly.pdbx_seq_one_letter_code
_entity_poly.pdbx_strand_id
1 'polypeptide(L)' 'MKIVVRGTNWVGDAVMTIPALRELRRVFPDSHIALHTRDWARGIF' A
#
# COMPACT_ATOMS: atom_id res chain seq x y z
N MET A 1 -14.11 -6.37 5.69
CA MET A 1 -14.28 -5.19 4.81
C MET A 1 -13.28 -5.29 3.65
N LYS A 2 -13.54 -4.65 2.50
CA LYS A 2 -12.60 -4.58 1.38
C LYS A 2 -12.05 -3.16 1.26
N ILE A 3 -10.72 -3.03 1.23
CA ILE A 3 -10.02 -1.75 1.15
C ILE A 3 -9.08 -1.80 -0.06
N VAL A 4 -9.14 -0.78 -0.90
CA VAL A 4 -8.16 -0.60 -1.98
C VAL A 4 -7.33 0.64 -1.67
N VAL A 5 -6.01 0.47 -1.60
CA VAL A 5 -5.06 1.58 -1.50
C VAL A 5 -4.57 1.90 -2.91
N ARG A 6 -4.64 3.17 -3.30
CA ARG A 6 -4.08 3.66 -4.56
C ARG A 6 -2.63 4.08 -4.30
N GLY A 7 -1.68 3.32 -4.84
CA GLY A 7 -0.25 3.59 -4.74
C GLY A 7 0.13 4.91 -5.42
N THR A 8 1.19 5.55 -4.94
CA THR A 8 1.68 6.84 -5.46
C THR A 8 2.47 6.67 -6.76
N ASN A 9 2.70 7.78 -7.48
CA ASN A 9 3.29 7.73 -8.82
C ASN A 9 4.83 7.86 -8.84
N TRP A 10 5.45 8.25 -7.72
CA TRP A 10 6.89 8.50 -7.59
C TRP A 10 7.54 7.52 -6.61
N VAL A 11 8.80 7.17 -6.87
CA VAL A 11 9.55 6.20 -6.04
C VAL A 11 9.67 6.63 -4.58
N GLY A 12 9.96 7.91 -4.32
CA GLY A 12 10.09 8.43 -2.96
C GLY A 12 8.78 8.26 -2.19
N ASP A 13 7.67 8.67 -2.79
CA ASP A 13 6.35 8.53 -2.18
C ASP A 13 5.97 7.07 -1.93
N ALA A 14 6.32 6.16 -2.85
CA ALA A 14 6.04 4.74 -2.71
C ALA A 14 6.75 4.16 -1.48
N VAL A 15 8.05 4.47 -1.33
CA VAL A 15 8.86 4.06 -0.18
C VAL A 15 8.31 4.69 1.12
N MET A 16 7.99 5.98 1.10
CA MET A 16 7.44 6.69 2.26
C MET A 16 6.06 6.16 2.70
N THR A 17 5.33 5.45 1.83
CA THR A 17 4.00 4.90 2.13
C THR A 17 4.06 3.55 2.85
N ILE A 18 5.19 2.84 2.84
CA ILE A 18 5.33 1.50 3.45
C ILE A 18 4.93 1.49 4.94
N PRO A 19 5.37 2.44 5.80
CA PRO A 19 4.94 2.47 7.20
C PRO A 19 3.42 2.64 7.34
N ALA A 20 2.80 3.45 6.48
CA ALA A 20 1.35 3.65 6.50
C ALA A 20 0.58 2.37 6.11
N LEU A 21 1.09 1.58 5.15
CA LEU A 21 0.50 0.29 4.80
C LEU A 21 0.59 -0.72 5.95
N ARG A 22 1.69 -0.72 6.71
CA ARG A 22 1.85 -1.56 7.91
C ARG A 22 0.84 -1.19 8.99
N GLU A 23 0.68 0.10 9.26
CA GLU A 23 -0.33 0.56 10.22
C GLU A 23 -1.76 0.28 9.74
N LEU A 24 -2.05 0.42 8.45
CA LEU A 24 -3.34 0.06 7.88
C LEU A 24 -3.69 -1.41 8.12
N ARG A 25 -2.73 -2.33 7.92
CA ARG A 25 -2.91 -3.75 8.25
C ARG A 25 -3.11 -3.97 9.75
N ARG A 26 -2.39 -3.25 10.61
CA ARG A 26 -2.53 -3.36 12.08
C ARG A 26 -3.92 -2.93 12.56
N VAL A 27 -4.45 -1.85 12.00
CA VAL A 27 -5.78 -1.31 12.36
C VAL A 27 -6.92 -2.16 11.79
N PHE A 28 -6.74 -2.73 10.61
CA PHE A 28 -7.75 -3.55 9.93
C PHE A 28 -7.27 -4.99 9.71
N PRO A 29 -7.04 -5.78 10.77
CA PRO A 29 -6.40 -7.09 10.69
C PRO A 29 -7.16 -8.06 9.78
N ASP A 30 -8.49 -8.07 9.85
CA ASP A 30 -9.35 -9.01 9.10
C ASP A 30 -9.81 -8.48 7.74
N SER A 31 -9.37 -7.29 7.34
CA SER A 31 -9.78 -6.72 6.05
C SER A 31 -8.96 -7.28 4.88
N HIS A 32 -9.62 -7.48 3.75
CA HIS A 32 -8.93 -7.68 2.48
C HIS A 32 -8.42 -6.33 1.99
N ILE A 33 -7.09 -6.17 1.94
CA ILE A 33 -6.42 -4.92 1.53
C ILE A 33 -5.68 -5.21 0.23
N ALA A 34 -6.04 -4.52 -0.84
CA ALA A 34 -5.36 -4.57 -2.13
C ALA A 34 -4.64 -3.25 -2.40
N LEU A 35 -3.43 -3.30 -2.95
CA LEU A 35 -2.67 -2.13 -3.38
C LEU A 35 -2.69 -2.05 -4.91
N HIS A 36 -3.35 -1.02 -5.44
CA HIS A 36 -3.31 -0.70 -6.87
C HIS A 36 -2.12 0.23 -7.13
N THR A 37 -1.06 -0.29 -7.72
CA THR A 37 0.16 0.48 -8.02
C THR A 37 0.62 0.22 -9.45
N ARG A 38 1.54 1.06 -9.93
CA ARG A 38 2.19 0.87 -11.23
C ARG A 38 3.12 -0.33 -11.19
N ASP A 39 3.28 -1.03 -12.31
CA ASP A 39 4.07 -2.27 -12.34
C ASP A 39 5.54 -2.08 -11.92
N TRP A 40 6.16 -0.93 -12.24
CA TRP A 40 7.53 -0.64 -11.82
C TRP A 40 7.70 -0.63 -10.29
N ALA A 41 6.63 -0.31 -9.55
CA ALA A 41 6.67 -0.22 -8.09
C ALA A 41 6.44 -1.58 -7.41
N ARG A 42 6.17 -2.65 -8.16
CA ARG A 42 5.97 -4.00 -7.62
C ARG A 42 7.20 -4.50 -6.84
N GLY A 43 8.40 -4.07 -7.19
CA GLY A 43 9.61 -4.42 -6.45
C GLY A 43 9.80 -3.67 -5.12
N ILE A 44 8.94 -2.71 -4.80
CA ILE A 44 9.03 -1.88 -3.58
C ILE A 44 8.11 -2.42 -2.46
N PHE A 45 6.94 -2.95 -2.83
CA PHE A 45 5.90 -3.41 -1.92
C PHE A 45 5.88 -4.92 -1.78
#